data_AF-A0A7C4NSS7-F1
#
_entry.id   AF-A0A7C4NSS7-F1
#
_cell.length_a   1.000
_cell.length_b   1.000
_cell.length_c   1.000
_cell.angle_alpha   90.00
_cell.angle_beta   90.00
_cell.angle_gamma   90.00
#
_symmetry.space_group_name_H-M   'P 1'
#
loop_
_entity.id
_entity.type
_entity.pdbx_description
1 polymer ?
#
loop_
_entity_poly.entity_id
_entity_poly.type
_entity_poly.pdbx_seq_one_letter_code
_entity_poly.pdbx_strand_id
1 'polypeptide(L)'
;MPWSPLLYEKDILKDILEITQNENRDYITLMELRRIIILRTRVIGEKTIKNTIKALEDLGYIKLNTDGTFTVNKETITKRLGG
;
A
#
# COMPACT_ATOMS: atom_id res chain seq x y z
N MET A 1 20.19 1.54 12.77
CA MET A 1 18.72 1.57 12.95
C MET A 1 18.10 0.45 12.12
N PRO A 2 17.10 -0.29 12.61
CA PRO A 2 16.38 -1.24 11.76
C PRO A 2 15.66 -0.46 10.65
N TRP A 3 15.89 -0.86 9.41
CA TRP A 3 15.24 -0.30 8.24
C TRP A 3 13.74 -0.61 8.31
N SER A 4 12.89 0.42 8.20
CA SER A 4 11.42 0.26 8.22
C SER A 4 10.83 0.75 6.89
N PRO A 5 10.09 -0.10 6.16
CA PRO A 5 9.43 0.32 4.93
C PRO A 5 8.34 1.37 5.18
N LEU A 6 7.89 1.53 6.43
CA LEU A 6 6.96 2.59 6.85
C LEU A 6 7.57 4.00 6.78
N LEU A 7 8.89 4.14 6.64
CA LEU A 7 9.50 5.44 6.29
C LEU A 7 8.94 5.99 4.98
N TYR A 8 8.53 5.10 4.07
CA TYR A 8 7.95 5.43 2.77
C TYR A 8 6.42 5.31 2.75
N GLU A 9 5.78 5.20 3.93
CA GLU A 9 4.33 5.01 4.07
C GLU A 9 3.56 6.01 3.22
N LYS A 10 3.84 7.31 3.37
CA LYS A 10 3.11 8.36 2.63
C LYS A 10 3.28 8.26 1.12
N ASP A 11 4.46 7.89 0.63
CA ASP A 11 4.70 7.76 -0.81
C ASP A 11 4.02 6.51 -1.38
N ILE A 12 4.04 5.40 -0.63
CA ILE A 12 3.30 4.18 -0.99
C ILE A 12 1.79 4.47 -1.05
N LEU A 13 1.26 5.19 -0.05
CA LEU A 13 -0.15 5.55 0.02
C LEU A 13 -0.59 6.50 -1.11
N LYS A 14 0.25 7.46 -1.49
CA LYS A 14 -0.01 8.33 -2.65
C LYS A 14 -0.14 7.54 -3.94
N ASP A 15 0.76 6.59 -4.19
CA ASP A 15 0.71 5.76 -5.40
C ASP A 15 -0.52 4.85 -5.44
N ILE A 16 -0.89 4.28 -4.28
CA ILE A 16 -2.11 3.47 -4.17
C ILE A 16 -3.35 4.31 -4.51
N LEU A 17 -3.44 5.54 -3.99
CA LEU A 17 -4.53 6.45 -4.33
C LEU A 17 -4.52 6.83 -5.80
N GLU A 18 -3.37 7.19 -6.36
CA GLU A 18 -3.25 7.59 -7.76
C GLU A 18 -3.71 6.48 -8.71
N ILE A 19 -3.27 5.23 -8.48
CA ILE A 19 -3.69 4.07 -9.28
C ILE A 19 -5.19 3.83 -9.17
N THR A 20 -5.74 3.86 -7.94
CA THR A 20 -7.18 3.60 -7.73
C THR A 20 -8.07 4.73 -8.25
N GLN A 21 -7.60 5.97 -8.25
CA GLN A 21 -8.30 7.13 -8.83
C GLN A 21 -8.26 7.10 -10.36
N ASN A 22 -7.09 6.87 -10.97
CA ASN A 22 -6.91 6.85 -12.42
C ASN A 22 -7.75 5.75 -13.09
N GLU A 23 -7.91 4.61 -12.44
CA GLU A 23 -8.69 3.48 -12.96
C GLU A 23 -10.15 3.46 -12.46
N ASN A 24 -10.58 4.47 -11.71
CA ASN A 24 -11.91 4.56 -11.10
C ASN A 24 -12.35 3.26 -10.39
N ARG A 25 -11.45 2.68 -9.58
CA ARG A 25 -11.66 1.44 -8.84
C ARG A 25 -11.30 1.59 -7.37
N ASP A 26 -11.84 0.73 -6.51
CA ASP A 26 -11.60 0.76 -5.05
C ASP A 26 -10.70 -0.38 -4.56
N TYR A 27 -9.97 -1.02 -5.47
CA TYR A 27 -9.07 -2.12 -5.15
C TYR A 27 -7.71 -1.96 -5.83
N ILE A 28 -6.70 -2.65 -5.27
CA ILE A 28 -5.37 -2.81 -5.86
C ILE A 28 -4.99 -4.29 -5.84
N THR A 29 -4.34 -4.78 -6.90
CA THR A 29 -3.86 -6.16 -6.95
C THR A 29 -2.57 -6.35 -6.15
N LEU A 30 -2.28 -7.60 -5.75
CA LEU A 30 -0.99 -7.92 -5.11
C LEU A 30 0.20 -7.52 -5.97
N MET A 31 0.11 -7.68 -7.30
CA MET A 31 1.20 -7.34 -8.22
C MET A 31 1.50 -5.84 -8.21
N GLU A 32 0.48 -5.01 -8.27
CA GLU A 32 0.61 -3.54 -8.22
C GLU A 32 1.15 -3.09 -6.87
N LEU A 33 0.60 -3.62 -5.77
CA LEU A 33 1.06 -3.30 -4.43
C LEU A 33 2.53 -3.67 -4.23
N ARG A 34 2.96 -4.85 -4.68
CA ARG A 34 4.38 -5.26 -4.65
C ARG A 34 5.24 -4.31 -5.48
N ARG A 35 4.79 -3.93 -6.68
CA ARG A 35 5.52 -3.01 -7.55
C ARG A 35 5.74 -1.64 -6.88
N ILE A 36 4.69 -1.06 -6.29
CA ILE A 36 4.79 0.21 -5.55
C ILE A 36 5.81 0.12 -4.41
N ILE A 37 5.69 -0.93 -3.57
CA ILE A 37 6.60 -1.12 -2.44
C ILE A 37 8.05 -1.23 -2.92
N ILE A 38 8.31 -2.03 -3.96
CA ILE A 38 9.67 -2.18 -4.51
C ILE A 38 10.20 -0.84 -5.06
N LEU A 39 9.37 -0.08 -5.79
CA LEU A 39 9.77 1.20 -6.37
C LEU A 39 10.07 2.26 -5.30
N ARG A 40 9.24 2.36 -4.26
CA ARG A 40 9.38 3.37 -3.20
C ARG A 40 10.46 3.01 -2.20
N THR A 41 10.53 1.75 -1.79
CA THR A 41 11.44 1.31 -0.72
C THR A 41 12.80 0.83 -1.24
N ARG A 42 12.91 0.55 -2.55
CA ARG A 42 14.07 -0.11 -3.19
C ARG A 42 14.39 -1.49 -2.62
N VAL A 43 13.47 -2.10 -1.86
CA VAL A 43 13.66 -3.44 -1.29
C VAL A 43 12.93 -4.50 -2.10
N ILE A 44 13.68 -5.55 -2.46
CA ILE A 44 13.22 -6.73 -3.18
C ILE A 44 12.99 -7.96 -2.25
N GLY A 45 13.34 -7.84 -0.96
CA GLY A 45 13.19 -8.91 0.01
C GLY A 45 11.73 -9.26 0.27
N GLU A 46 11.33 -10.50 0.00
CA GLU A 46 9.93 -10.93 0.12
C GLU A 46 9.37 -10.76 1.54
N LYS A 47 10.16 -11.09 2.57
CA LYS A 47 9.77 -10.92 3.97
C LYS A 47 9.45 -9.46 4.29
N THR A 48 10.27 -8.54 3.81
CA THR A 48 10.04 -7.10 3.95
C THR A 48 8.75 -6.67 3.28
N ILE A 49 8.54 -7.07 2.02
CA ILE A 49 7.34 -6.70 1.28
C ILE A 49 6.08 -7.21 1.98
N LYS A 50 6.08 -8.47 2.45
CA LYS A 50 4.98 -9.03 3.24
C LYS A 50 4.73 -8.26 4.53
N ASN A 51 5.79 -7.88 5.25
CA ASN A 51 5.66 -7.08 6.46
C ASN A 51 5.09 -5.69 6.19
N THR A 52 5.46 -5.05 5.08
CA THR A 52 4.89 -3.76 4.66
C THR A 52 3.39 -3.90 4.37
N ILE A 53 3.00 -4.91 3.57
CA ILE A 53 1.59 -5.15 3.23
C ILE A 53 0.78 -5.38 4.51
N LYS A 54 1.29 -6.24 5.41
CA LYS A 54 0.65 -6.49 6.69
C LYS A 54 0.51 -5.22 7.53
N ALA A 55 1.55 -4.37 7.59
CA ALA A 55 1.46 -3.11 8.31
C ALA A 55 0.42 -2.16 7.71
N LEU A 56 0.26 -2.12 6.38
CA LEU A 56 -0.77 -1.31 5.74
C LEU A 56 -2.19 -1.84 6.04
N GLU A 57 -2.34 -3.16 6.15
CA GLU A 57 -3.58 -3.82 6.55
C GLU A 57 -3.91 -3.57 8.05
N ASP A 58 -2.92 -3.72 8.93
CA ASP A 58 -3.06 -3.45 10.38
C ASP A 58 -3.41 -1.97 10.65
N LEU A 59 -2.94 -1.05 9.81
CA LEU A 59 -3.28 0.38 9.86
C LEU A 59 -4.63 0.72 9.19
N GLY A 60 -5.30 -0.27 8.59
CA GLY A 60 -6.62 -0.10 7.98
C GLY A 60 -6.64 0.64 6.63
N TYR A 61 -5.49 0.82 5.98
CA TYR A 61 -5.41 1.45 4.66
C TYR A 61 -5.88 0.51 3.55
N ILE A 62 -5.65 -0.78 3.74
CA ILE A 62 -6.04 -1.82 2.79
C ILE A 62 -6.67 -3.01 3.53
N LYS A 63 -7.43 -3.82 2.81
CA LYS A 63 -8.02 -5.06 3.32
C LYS A 63 -7.91 -6.16 2.27
N LEU A 64 -7.37 -7.33 2.63
CA LEU A 64 -7.30 -8.45 1.70
C LEU A 64 -8.69 -9.03 1.43
N ASN A 65 -9.01 -9.22 0.15
CA ASN A 65 -10.22 -9.86 -0.34
C ASN A 65 -9.99 -11.35 -0.62
N THR A 66 -11.07 -12.12 -0.70
CA THR A 66 -11.03 -13.56 -0.97
C THR A 66 -10.52 -13.90 -2.38
N ASP A 67 -10.56 -12.95 -3.31
CA ASP A 67 -10.05 -13.08 -4.69
C ASP A 67 -8.56 -12.74 -4.83
N GLY A 68 -7.89 -12.36 -3.74
CA GLY A 68 -6.47 -11.98 -3.73
C GLY A 68 -6.19 -10.52 -4.08
N THR A 69 -7.22 -9.69 -4.29
CA THR A 69 -7.09 -8.23 -4.37
C THR A 69 -7.13 -7.59 -2.98
N PHE A 70 -6.78 -6.31 -2.90
CA PHE A 70 -6.89 -5.52 -1.68
C PHE A 70 -7.86 -4.37 -1.89
N THR A 71 -8.93 -4.30 -1.11
CA THR A 71 -9.78 -3.11 -1.06
C THR A 71 -9.01 -1.96 -0.42
N VAL A 72 -9.08 -0.77 -1.02
CA VAL A 72 -8.36 0.43 -0.59
C VAL A 72 -9.30 1.35 0.18
N ASN A 73 -8.95 1.68 1.42
CA ASN A 73 -9.70 2.62 2.25
C ASN A 73 -9.28 4.05 1.91
N LYS A 74 -9.83 4.59 0.81
CA LYS A 74 -9.49 5.94 0.30
C LYS A 74 -9.68 7.04 1.34
N GLU A 75 -10.70 6.94 2.18
CA GLU A 75 -10.97 7.91 3.25
C GLU A 75 -9.85 7.94 4.28
N THR A 76 -9.45 6.77 4.80
CA THR A 76 -8.39 6.66 5.81
C THR A 76 -7.05 7.12 5.25
N ILE A 77 -6.75 6.76 4.00
CA ILE A 77 -5.53 7.21 3.33
C ILE A 77 -5.52 8.73 3.12
N THR A 78 -6.63 9.31 2.67
CA THR A 78 -6.74 10.76 2.45
C THR A 78 -6.53 11.53 3.75
N LYS A 79 -7.16 11.09 4.85
CA LYS A 79 -6.94 11.64 6.20
C LYS A 79 -5.47 11.55 6.63
N ARG A 80 -4.80 10.43 6.36
CA ARG A 80 -3.37 10.24 6.69
C ARG A 80 -2.45 11.17 5.91
N LEU A 81 -2.79 11.47 4.65
CA LEU A 81 -2.00 12.34 3.78
C LEU A 81 -2.23 13.84 4.04
N GLY A 82 -3.16 14.19 4.93
CA GLY A 82 -3.47 15.57 5.29
C GLY A 82 -4.54 16.22 4.42
N GLY A 83 -5.48 15.42 3.90
CA GLY A 83 -6.73 15.94 3.36
C GLY A 83 -7.61 16.58 4.43
#